data_AF-A0A2K3KFK1-F1
#
_entry.id   AF-A0A2K3KFK1-F1
#
_cell.length_a   1.000
_cell.length_b   1.000
_cell.length_c   1.000
_cell.angle_alpha   90.00
_cell.angle_beta   90.00
_cell.angle_gamma   90.00
#
_symmetry.space_group_name_H-M   'P 1'
#
loop_
_entity.id
_entity.type
_entity.pdbx_description
1 polymer ?
#
loop_
_entity_poly.entity_id
_entity_poly.type
_entity_poly.pdbx_seq_one_letter_code
_entity_poly.pdbx_strand_id
1 'polypeptide(L)'
;MLMENLLRSKEYWSLIEDGVIAAPAGATQDQIQAAKESKLKDLKAKNYLFQAIERSILETILTRGTAKEIWDSMRQKYCGSTKVKRAQLQALRKEFE
;
A
#
# COMPACT_ATOMS: atom_id res chain seq x y z
N MET A 1 -0.17 -3.92 12.48
CA MET A 1 0.43 -4.42 11.22
C MET A 1 -0.32 -5.65 10.69
N LEU A 2 -1.66 -5.62 10.64
CA LEU A 2 -2.45 -6.75 10.09
C LEU A 2 -2.31 -6.83 8.56
N MET A 3 -2.36 -5.67 7.91
CA MET A 3 -2.27 -5.59 6.44
C MET A 3 -0.89 -5.96 5.91
N GLU A 4 0.18 -5.56 6.60
CA GLU A 4 1.56 -5.94 6.24
C GLU A 4 1.75 -7.47 6.33
N ASN A 5 1.31 -8.08 7.44
CA ASN A 5 1.40 -9.53 7.61
C ASN A 5 0.59 -10.29 6.55
N LEU A 6 -0.59 -9.78 6.17
CA LEU A 6 -1.39 -10.36 5.09
C LEU A 6 -0.65 -10.34 3.76
N LEU A 7 -0.05 -9.20 3.39
CA LEU A 7 0.71 -9.08 2.14
C LEU A 7 1.98 -9.94 2.13
N ARG A 8 2.68 -10.05 3.26
CA ARG A 8 3.84 -10.94 3.43
C ARG A 8 3.43 -12.42 3.31
N SER A 9 2.34 -12.83 3.96
CA SER A 9 1.81 -14.21 3.86
C SER A 9 1.38 -14.60 2.45
N LYS A 10 1.01 -13.63 1.61
CA LYS A 10 0.61 -13.84 0.21
C LYS A 10 1.74 -13.63 -0.80
N GLU A 11 2.97 -13.38 -0.31
CA GLU A 11 4.16 -13.10 -1.14
C GLU A 11 3.99 -11.89 -2.07
N TYR A 12 3.16 -10.91 -1.67
CA TYR A 12 2.99 -9.65 -2.41
C TYR A 12 3.90 -8.54 -1.91
N TRP A 13 4.60 -8.77 -0.80
CA TRP A 13 5.42 -7.77 -0.15
C TRP A 13 6.56 -7.24 -1.02
N SER A 14 7.16 -8.09 -1.87
CA SER A 14 8.18 -7.67 -2.82
C SER A 14 7.69 -6.61 -3.80
N LEU A 15 6.39 -6.57 -4.12
CA LEU A 15 5.83 -5.51 -4.98
C LEU A 15 5.72 -4.16 -4.26
N ILE A 16 5.67 -4.19 -2.92
CA ILE A 16 5.66 -2.98 -2.09
C ILE A 16 7.08 -2.46 -1.89
N GLU A 17 8.06 -3.35 -1.70
CA GLU A 17 9.47 -2.98 -1.55
C GLU A 17 10.11 -2.61 -2.90
N ASP A 18 10.12 -3.55 -3.84
CA ASP A 18 10.87 -3.48 -5.09
C ASP A 18 10.08 -2.84 -6.23
N GLY A 19 8.74 -2.86 -6.14
CA GLY A 19 7.84 -2.35 -7.17
C GLY A 19 7.44 -3.40 -8.20
N VAL A 20 6.69 -2.96 -9.22
CA VAL A 20 6.21 -3.84 -10.30
C VAL A 20 7.29 -4.01 -11.35
N ILE A 21 7.58 -5.26 -11.71
CA ILE A 21 8.56 -5.58 -12.76
C ILE A 21 7.96 -5.20 -14.12
N ALA A 22 8.65 -4.32 -14.84
CA ALA A 22 8.33 -3.96 -16.21
C ALA A 22 9.27 -4.68 -17.18
N ALA A 23 8.73 -5.19 -18.28
CA ALA A 23 9.54 -5.79 -19.34
C ALA A 23 10.27 -4.69 -20.13
N PRO A 24 11.60 -4.78 -20.31
CA PRO A 24 12.35 -3.83 -21.12
C PRO A 24 12.03 -3.97 -22.62
N ALA A 25 12.34 -2.93 -23.42
CA ALA A 25 12.21 -3.01 -24.88
C ALA A 25 13.19 -4.06 -25.43
N GLY A 26 12.67 -5.13 -26.05
CA GLY A 26 13.45 -6.29 -26.48
C GLY A 26 13.51 -7.47 -25.50
N ALA A 27 12.62 -7.47 -24.49
CA ALA A 27 12.54 -8.54 -23.50
C ALA A 27 12.34 -9.93 -24.11
N THR A 28 13.05 -10.93 -23.57
CA THR A 28 12.81 -12.34 -23.89
C THR A 28 11.43 -12.79 -23.41
N GLN A 29 10.92 -13.88 -23.98
CA GLN A 29 9.59 -14.41 -23.64
C GLN A 29 9.43 -14.66 -22.12
N ASP A 30 10.50 -15.12 -21.46
CA ASP A 30 10.54 -15.32 -20.01
C ASP A 30 10.43 -14.01 -19.21
N GLN A 31 11.08 -12.94 -19.68
CA GLN A 31 10.99 -11.60 -19.05
C GLN A 31 9.60 -10.98 -19.24
N ILE A 32 8.97 -11.20 -20.39
CA ILE A 32 7.59 -10.77 -20.65
C ILE A 32 6.64 -11.51 -19.70
N GLN A 33 6.84 -12.82 -19.52
CA GLN A 33 6.02 -13.63 -18.63
C GLN A 33 6.18 -13.19 -17.17
N ALA A 34 7.42 -12.95 -16.70
CA ALA A 34 7.69 -12.44 -15.36
C ALA A 34 7.04 -11.07 -15.11
N ALA A 35 7.07 -10.15 -16.09
CA ALA A 35 6.39 -8.85 -15.99
C ALA A 35 4.87 -8.99 -15.92
N LYS A 36 4.26 -9.90 -16.69
CA LYS A 36 2.82 -10.20 -16.62
C LYS A 36 2.42 -10.76 -15.26
N GLU A 37 3.22 -11.68 -14.71
CA GLU A 37 2.99 -12.27 -13.39
C GLU A 37 3.14 -11.23 -12.27
N SER A 38 4.16 -10.37 -12.35
CA SER A 38 4.35 -9.26 -11.42
C SER A 38 3.15 -8.30 -11.46
N LYS A 39 2.67 -7.95 -12.66
CA LYS A 39 1.48 -7.12 -12.85
C LYS A 39 0.21 -7.78 -12.30
N LEU A 40 0.06 -9.10 -12.46
CA LEU A 40 -1.07 -9.82 -11.89
C LEU A 40 -1.03 -9.85 -10.36
N LYS A 41 0.15 -10.05 -9.78
CA LYS A 41 0.34 -9.97 -8.33
C LYS A 41 0.08 -8.55 -7.81
N ASP A 42 0.46 -7.50 -8.54
CA ASP A 42 0.14 -6.10 -8.22
C ASP A 42 -1.36 -5.87 -8.16
N LEU A 43 -2.12 -6.35 -9.15
CA LEU A 43 -3.58 -6.24 -9.16
C LEU A 43 -4.23 -6.98 -7.97
N LYS A 44 -3.70 -8.14 -7.57
CA LYS A 44 -4.19 -8.86 -6.40
C LYS A 44 -3.89 -8.09 -5.11
N ALA A 45 -2.67 -7.59 -4.95
CA ALA A 45 -2.28 -6.77 -3.80
C ALA A 45 -3.15 -5.51 -3.69
N LYS A 46 -3.42 -4.84 -4.81
CA LYS A 46 -4.35 -3.71 -4.89
C LYS A 46 -5.74 -4.07 -4.40
N ASN A 47 -6.30 -5.19 -4.85
CA ASN A 47 -7.62 -5.63 -4.41
C ASN A 47 -7.68 -5.81 -2.88
N TYR A 48 -6.67 -6.47 -2.29
CA TYR A 48 -6.58 -6.60 -0.84
C TYR A 48 -6.47 -5.24 -0.14
N LEU A 49 -5.65 -4.32 -0.65
CA LEU A 49 -5.51 -2.99 -0.09
C LEU A 49 -6.84 -2.22 -0.16
N PHE A 50 -7.56 -2.29 -1.29
CA PHE A 50 -8.86 -1.65 -1.45
C PHE A 50 -9.92 -2.21 -0.49
N GLN A 51 -9.89 -3.50 -0.17
CA GLN A 51 -10.78 -4.07 0.85
C GLN A 51 -10.48 -3.54 2.27
N ALA A 52 -9.24 -3.14 2.53
CA ALA A 52 -8.81 -2.62 3.83
C ALA A 52 -8.92 -1.09 3.95
N ILE A 53 -9.23 -0.38 2.86
CA ILE A 53 -9.27 1.09 2.79
C ILE A 53 -10.72 1.57 2.78
N GLU A 54 -10.98 2.68 3.47
CA GLU A 54 -12.27 3.37 3.44
C GLU A 54 -12.51 4.04 2.07
N ARG A 55 -13.75 3.99 1.53
CA ARG A 55 -14.05 4.46 0.15
C ARG A 55 -13.61 5.91 -0.12
N SER A 56 -13.66 6.79 0.88
CA SER A 56 -13.22 8.18 0.76
C SER A 56 -11.71 8.33 0.49
N ILE A 57 -10.90 7.40 1.01
CA ILE A 57 -9.46 7.35 0.77
C ILE A 57 -9.17 6.67 -0.57
N LEU A 58 -9.98 5.67 -0.92
CA LEU A 58 -9.91 4.97 -2.20
C LEU A 58 -10.08 5.94 -3.39
N GLU A 59 -11.05 6.85 -3.35
CA GLU A 59 -11.28 7.82 -4.43
C GLU A 59 -10.10 8.78 -4.65
N THR A 60 -9.39 9.15 -3.59
CA THR A 60 -8.19 10.00 -3.70
C THR A 60 -7.01 9.24 -4.31
N ILE A 61 -6.93 7.93 -4.06
CA ILE A 61 -5.81 7.08 -4.48
C ILE A 61 -6.04 6.46 -5.88
N LEU A 62 -7.30 6.24 -6.28
CA LEU A 62 -7.69 5.60 -7.56
C LEU A 62 -7.13 6.30 -8.81
N THR A 63 -6.72 7.56 -8.72
CA THR A 63 -6.19 8.32 -9.85
C THR A 63 -4.74 8.01 -10.18
N ARG A 64 -3.94 7.44 -9.26
CA ARG A 64 -2.51 7.18 -9.46
C ARG A 64 -2.04 5.99 -8.61
N GLY A 65 -1.61 4.89 -9.26
CA GLY A 65 -0.50 4.13 -8.69
C GLY A 65 -0.53 2.61 -8.61
N THR A 66 0.67 2.06 -8.49
CA THR A 66 1.00 0.67 -8.12
C THR A 66 0.57 0.35 -6.68
N ALA A 67 0.52 -0.93 -6.28
CA ALA A 67 0.19 -1.32 -4.90
C ALA A 67 1.09 -0.63 -3.86
N LYS A 68 2.35 -0.35 -4.24
CA LYS A 68 3.32 0.42 -3.46
C LYS A 68 2.85 1.84 -3.17
N GLU A 69 2.43 2.58 -4.18
CA GLU A 69 1.96 3.96 -4.01
C GLU A 69 0.72 4.05 -3.10
N ILE A 70 -0.18 3.05 -3.21
CA ILE A 70 -1.34 2.92 -2.34
C ILE A 70 -0.89 2.69 -0.89
N TRP A 71 0.03 1.74 -0.69
CA TRP A 71 0.57 1.41 0.62
C TRP A 71 1.25 2.61 1.29
N ASP A 72 2.10 3.33 0.56
CA ASP A 72 2.80 4.50 1.06
C ASP A 72 1.83 5.63 1.43
N SER A 73 0.82 5.87 0.59
CA SER A 73 -0.23 6.87 0.84
C SER A 73 -1.04 6.53 2.10
N MET A 74 -1.41 5.26 2.28
CA MET A 74 -2.05 4.80 3.52
C MET A 74 -1.14 5.05 4.72
N ARG A 75 0.13 4.66 4.64
CA ARG A 75 1.09 4.80 5.74
C ARG A 75 1.22 6.25 6.17
N GLN A 76 1.32 7.17 5.22
CA GLN A 76 1.41 8.60 5.49
C GLN A 76 0.15 9.13 6.18
N LYS A 77 -1.03 8.83 5.65
CA LYS A 77 -2.32 9.34 6.17
C LYS A 77 -2.64 8.79 7.57
N TYR A 78 -2.48 7.49 7.78
CA TYR A 78 -2.79 6.85 9.06
C TYR A 78 -1.72 7.10 10.13
N CYS A 79 -0.44 7.22 9.77
CA CYS A 79 0.61 7.61 10.71
C CYS A 79 0.40 9.06 11.20
N GLY A 80 0.04 9.97 10.29
CA GLY A 80 -0.33 11.34 10.62
C GLY A 80 -1.53 11.40 11.58
N SER A 81 -2.61 10.69 11.25
CA SER A 81 -3.80 10.60 12.11
C SER A 81 -3.48 10.05 13.51
N THR A 82 -2.65 9.01 13.59
CA THR A 82 -2.24 8.42 14.89
C THR A 82 -1.43 9.41 15.73
N LYS A 83 -0.49 10.14 15.12
CA LYS A 83 0.30 11.18 15.81
C LYS A 83 -0.60 12.32 16.32
N VAL A 84 -1.52 12.79 15.48
CA VAL A 84 -2.47 13.86 15.85
C VAL A 84 -3.38 13.41 16.99
N LYS A 85 -3.98 12.22 16.89
CA LYS A 85 -4.81 11.66 17.96
C LYS A 85 -4.05 11.55 19.28
N ARG A 86 -2.78 11.10 19.24
CA ARG A 86 -1.93 11.02 20.43
C ARG A 86 -1.65 12.41 21.04
N ALA A 87 -1.35 13.41 20.20
CA ALA A 87 -1.10 14.77 20.67
C ALA A 87 -2.35 15.40 21.31
N GLN A 88 -3.53 15.22 20.71
CA GLN A 88 -4.80 15.65 21.28
C GLN A 88 -5.09 14.99 22.63
N LEU A 89 -4.82 13.69 22.75
CA LEU A 89 -5.03 12.93 23.99
C LEU A 89 -4.06 13.37 25.09
N GLN A 90 -2.83 13.75 24.74
CA GLN A 90 -1.86 14.33 25.69
C GLN A 90 -2.26 15.74 26.13
N ALA A 91 -2.76 16.59 25.22
CA ALA A 91 -3.25 17.92 25.57
C ALA A 91 -4.40 17.84 26.57
N LEU A 92 -5.39 16.97 26.29
CA LEU A 92 -6.53 16.75 27.18
C LEU A 92 -6.08 16.28 28.58
N ARG A 93 -5.11 15.37 28.67
CA ARG A 93 -4.58 14.92 29.98
C ARG A 93 -3.97 16.05 30.80
N LYS A 94 -3.27 17.00 30.17
CA LYS A 94 -2.69 18.17 30.84
C LYS A 94 -3.74 19.18 31.31
N GLU A 95 -4.92 19.19 30.71
CA GLU A 95 -6.03 20.06 31.17
C GLU A 95 -6.71 19.52 32.44
N PHE A 96 -6.48 18.24 32.78
CA PHE A 96 -7.00 17.59 33.98
C PHE A 96 -5.95 17.41 35.10
N GLU A 97 -4.74 17.94 34.93
CA GLU A 97 -3.67 18.06 35.94
C GLU A 97 -3.54 19.52 36.40
#